data_AF-A0A3M8F4W1-F1
#
_entry.id   AF-A0A3M8F4W1-F1
#
_cell.length_a   1.000
_cell.length_b   1.000
_cell.length_c   1.000
_cell.angle_alpha   90.00
_cell.angle_beta   90.00
_cell.angle_gamma   90.00
#
_symmetry.space_group_name_H-M   'P 1'
#
loop_
_entity.id
_entity.type
_entity.pdbx_description
1 polymer ?
#
loop_
_entity_poly.entity_id
_entity_poly.type
_entity_poly.pdbx_seq_one_letter_code
_entity_poly.pdbx_strand_id
1 'polypeptide(L)'
;MIAQFLWTTRGDEALEQAVPVLWHGEHLRRQGWSNPITLCFLQGLELLSPGYRGRLVELGYEIVDCGPRAAALTERYPRGRELSTTSRCWFLRWNVLHELATERGAETVVHLDGDVVLLADPRDVYRDVAGKTFMLQGCPALTVISDPSWFAVWEEELARLLADRPSYVAAAMAEKADPHRPDREFCNLCAYGPEPFEDQDMLEYLVAAGRLPQARTAEVYDSGFYWIQNPLLPGEWHGEQAAGALRRVVERGGIPHVGDKRVAFYHFQNNFAQYCRSWQHFSRIGLGGVAALLRPAGAGRLNSRLAAAGGKVLDLAYRRLSRRAVYEDVFRTNPVTGNRYVTDIVNSCWE
;
A
#
# COMPACT_ATOMS: atom_id res chain seq x y z
N MET A 1 0.85 -16.94 -4.90
CA MET A 1 -0.49 -16.30 -4.75
C MET A 1 -0.32 -14.79 -4.67
N ILE A 2 -1.21 -14.00 -5.31
CA ILE A 2 -1.31 -12.55 -5.08
C ILE A 2 -2.62 -12.28 -4.36
N ALA A 3 -2.56 -11.66 -3.19
CA ALA A 3 -3.70 -11.42 -2.30
C ALA A 3 -3.89 -9.93 -2.08
N GLN A 4 -5.14 -9.47 -2.15
CA GLN A 4 -5.50 -8.09 -1.80
C GLN A 4 -6.59 -8.12 -0.72
N PHE A 5 -6.27 -7.60 0.46
CA PHE A 5 -7.21 -7.60 1.58
C PHE A 5 -8.11 -6.37 1.57
N LEU A 6 -9.41 -6.61 1.75
CA LEU A 6 -10.45 -5.60 1.72
C LEU A 6 -11.38 -5.77 2.91
N TRP A 7 -12.01 -4.67 3.33
CA TRP A 7 -13.17 -4.69 4.22
C TRP A 7 -14.05 -3.50 3.92
N THR A 8 -15.34 -3.65 4.21
CA THR A 8 -16.29 -2.54 4.10
C THR A 8 -17.36 -2.64 5.19
N THR A 9 -17.88 -1.50 5.61
CA THR A 9 -19.03 -1.41 6.53
C THR A 9 -20.30 -0.97 5.81
N ARG A 10 -20.23 -0.83 4.47
CA ARG A 10 -21.31 -0.35 3.59
C ARG A 10 -21.23 -1.08 2.24
N GLY A 11 -22.19 -0.82 1.34
CA GLY A 11 -22.26 -1.47 0.03
C GLY A 11 -21.24 -0.94 -1.00
N ASP A 12 -21.43 -1.38 -2.25
CA ASP A 12 -20.55 -1.20 -3.42
C ASP A 12 -19.93 0.20 -3.55
N GLU A 13 -20.76 1.24 -3.50
CA GLU A 13 -20.31 2.62 -3.72
C GLU A 13 -19.28 3.06 -2.67
N ALA A 14 -19.49 2.70 -1.41
CA ALA A 14 -18.58 3.07 -0.34
C ALA A 14 -17.23 2.34 -0.45
N LEU A 15 -17.26 1.08 -0.89
CA LEU A 15 -16.03 0.33 -1.18
C LEU A 15 -15.27 1.02 -2.31
N GLU A 16 -15.91 1.30 -3.46
CA GLU A 16 -15.28 1.97 -4.61
C GLU A 16 -14.80 3.41 -4.31
N GLN A 17 -15.47 4.09 -3.39
CA GLN A 17 -15.02 5.40 -2.90
C GLN A 17 -13.78 5.31 -2.01
N ALA A 18 -13.53 4.17 -1.36
CA ALA A 18 -12.35 3.94 -0.52
C ALA A 18 -11.21 3.27 -1.31
N VAL A 19 -11.53 2.27 -2.10
CA VAL A 19 -10.63 1.42 -2.85
C VAL A 19 -11.30 1.07 -4.18
N PRO A 20 -10.94 1.70 -5.31
CA PRO A 20 -11.66 1.53 -6.57
C PRO A 20 -11.25 0.23 -7.29
N VAL A 21 -11.71 -0.91 -6.78
CA VAL A 21 -11.31 -2.26 -7.22
C VAL A 21 -11.78 -2.56 -8.65
N LEU A 22 -13.02 -2.22 -9.02
CA LEU A 22 -13.53 -2.40 -10.38
C LEU A 22 -12.69 -1.61 -11.38
N TRP A 23 -12.35 -0.36 -11.04
CA TRP A 23 -11.50 0.46 -11.90
C TRP A 23 -10.11 -0.18 -12.07
N HIS A 24 -9.52 -0.75 -11.02
CA HIS A 24 -8.22 -1.42 -11.12
C HIS A 24 -8.30 -2.65 -12.04
N GLY A 25 -9.33 -3.50 -11.90
CA GLY A 25 -9.53 -4.62 -12.82
C GLY A 25 -9.77 -4.17 -14.27
N GLU A 26 -10.53 -3.10 -14.48
CA GLU A 26 -10.72 -2.49 -15.82
C GLU A 26 -9.43 -1.89 -16.37
N HIS A 27 -8.57 -1.33 -15.51
CA HIS A 27 -7.25 -0.86 -15.89
C HIS A 27 -6.39 -2.02 -16.39
N LEU A 28 -6.24 -3.10 -15.62
CA LEU A 28 -5.48 -4.29 -16.01
C LEU A 28 -5.99 -4.88 -17.33
N ARG A 29 -7.32 -5.02 -17.46
CA ARG A 29 -7.96 -5.52 -18.69
C ARG A 29 -7.67 -4.65 -19.91
N ARG A 30 -7.67 -3.31 -19.77
CA ARG A 30 -7.33 -2.39 -20.87
C ARG A 30 -5.87 -2.51 -21.31
N GLN A 31 -4.98 -2.91 -20.41
CA GLN A 31 -3.58 -3.20 -20.76
C GLN A 31 -3.40 -4.59 -21.41
N GLY A 32 -4.46 -5.40 -21.49
CA GLY A 32 -4.39 -6.77 -21.98
C GLY A 32 -3.75 -7.75 -20.99
N TRP A 33 -3.64 -7.36 -19.71
CA TRP A 33 -3.04 -8.22 -18.68
C TRP A 33 -4.07 -9.14 -18.04
N SER A 34 -3.60 -10.31 -17.61
CA SER A 34 -4.39 -11.19 -16.76
C SER A 34 -4.50 -10.62 -15.35
N ASN A 35 -5.57 -10.97 -14.64
CA ASN A 35 -5.78 -10.54 -13.26
C ASN A 35 -5.78 -11.77 -12.33
N PRO A 36 -4.62 -12.21 -11.82
CA PRO A 36 -4.51 -13.37 -10.92
C PRO A 36 -4.73 -12.99 -9.43
N ILE A 37 -5.32 -11.83 -9.15
CA ILE A 37 -5.43 -11.30 -7.79
C ILE A 37 -6.61 -11.96 -7.08
N THR A 38 -6.37 -12.49 -5.89
CA THR A 38 -7.40 -12.97 -4.96
C THR A 38 -7.81 -11.83 -4.03
N LEU A 39 -9.08 -11.42 -4.08
CA LEU A 39 -9.69 -10.44 -3.20
C LEU A 39 -10.16 -11.13 -1.90
N CYS A 40 -9.48 -10.83 -0.80
CA CYS A 40 -9.73 -11.43 0.52
C CYS A 40 -10.54 -10.46 1.39
N PHE A 41 -11.84 -10.71 1.52
CA PHE A 41 -12.71 -9.83 2.32
C PHE A 41 -12.70 -10.24 3.79
N LEU A 42 -12.08 -9.43 4.66
CA LEU A 42 -12.07 -9.66 6.11
C LEU A 42 -13.42 -9.36 6.75
N GLN A 43 -14.24 -8.52 6.11
CA GLN A 43 -15.57 -8.16 6.56
C GLN A 43 -16.36 -7.49 5.42
N GLY A 44 -17.68 -7.69 5.38
CA GLY A 44 -18.58 -6.88 4.56
C GLY A 44 -18.78 -7.35 3.13
N LEU A 45 -18.35 -8.57 2.79
CA LEU A 45 -18.62 -9.16 1.47
C LEU A 45 -20.12 -9.32 1.22
N GLU A 46 -20.88 -9.65 2.27
CA GLU A 46 -22.33 -9.78 2.30
C GLU A 46 -23.07 -8.47 2.01
N LEU A 47 -22.40 -7.32 2.22
CA LEU A 47 -22.93 -5.99 1.93
C LEU A 47 -22.82 -5.63 0.45
N LEU A 48 -22.08 -6.41 -0.33
CA LEU A 48 -21.87 -6.17 -1.75
C LEU A 48 -22.97 -6.80 -2.60
N SER A 49 -23.45 -6.04 -3.60
CA SER A 49 -24.48 -6.53 -4.49
C SER A 49 -23.99 -7.74 -5.31
N PRO A 50 -24.88 -8.67 -5.69
CA PRO A 50 -24.51 -9.77 -6.58
C PRO A 50 -23.94 -9.28 -7.91
N GLY A 51 -24.46 -8.17 -8.44
CA GLY A 51 -23.97 -7.57 -9.68
C GLY A 51 -22.53 -7.06 -9.58
N TYR A 52 -22.19 -6.39 -8.47
CA TYR A 52 -20.83 -5.92 -8.23
C TYR A 52 -19.83 -7.08 -8.11
N ARG A 53 -20.18 -8.13 -7.34
CA ARG A 53 -19.36 -9.34 -7.22
C ARG A 53 -19.19 -10.05 -8.57
N GLY A 54 -20.26 -10.16 -9.36
CA GLY A 54 -20.21 -10.72 -10.71
C GLY A 54 -19.23 -9.96 -11.62
N ARG A 55 -19.27 -8.63 -11.61
CA ARG A 55 -18.33 -7.80 -12.38
C ARG A 55 -16.87 -7.97 -11.97
N LEU A 56 -16.58 -8.15 -10.69
CA LEU A 56 -15.22 -8.42 -10.22
C LEU A 56 -14.71 -9.76 -10.78
N VAL A 57 -15.54 -10.81 -10.75
CA VAL A 57 -15.21 -12.12 -11.34
C VAL A 57 -15.01 -12.02 -12.86
N GLU A 58 -15.85 -11.25 -13.57
CA GLU A 58 -15.68 -10.99 -15.02
C GLU A 58 -14.36 -10.29 -15.34
N LEU A 59 -13.84 -9.47 -14.43
CA LEU A 59 -12.53 -8.82 -14.51
C LEU A 59 -11.38 -9.76 -14.10
N GLY A 60 -11.66 -11.03 -13.81
CA GLY A 60 -10.69 -12.08 -13.51
C GLY A 60 -10.33 -12.23 -12.03
N TYR A 61 -10.89 -11.42 -11.13
CA TYR A 61 -10.62 -11.58 -9.70
C TYR A 61 -11.19 -12.89 -9.18
N GLU A 62 -10.44 -13.53 -8.29
CA GLU A 62 -11.00 -14.50 -7.37
C GLU A 62 -11.50 -13.77 -6.12
N ILE A 63 -12.68 -14.14 -5.59
CA ILE A 63 -13.24 -13.51 -4.38
C ILE A 63 -13.33 -14.55 -3.27
N VAL A 64 -12.75 -14.25 -2.11
CA VAL A 64 -12.76 -15.12 -0.93
C VAL A 64 -13.36 -14.40 0.26
N ASP A 65 -14.40 -15.00 0.85
CA ASP A 65 -14.92 -14.58 2.15
C ASP A 65 -13.96 -15.03 3.26
N CYS A 66 -13.29 -14.07 3.88
CA CYS A 66 -12.40 -14.29 5.01
C CYS A 66 -13.04 -13.87 6.34
N GLY A 67 -14.30 -13.40 6.33
CA GLY A 67 -15.02 -12.98 7.52
C GLY A 67 -15.05 -14.04 8.63
N PRO A 68 -15.36 -15.31 8.34
CA PRO A 68 -15.33 -16.37 9.34
C PRO A 68 -13.94 -16.59 9.97
N ARG A 69 -12.85 -16.51 9.18
CA ARG A 69 -11.47 -16.65 9.66
C ARG A 69 -11.09 -15.47 10.56
N ALA A 70 -11.38 -14.26 10.11
CA ALA A 70 -11.16 -13.04 10.89
C ALA A 70 -11.94 -13.02 12.20
N ALA A 71 -13.19 -13.53 12.20
CA ALA A 71 -14.00 -13.68 13.40
C ALA A 71 -13.38 -14.69 14.37
N ALA A 72 -12.98 -15.87 13.90
CA ALA A 72 -12.32 -16.88 14.74
C ALA A 72 -11.02 -16.36 15.37
N LEU A 73 -10.21 -15.61 14.62
CA LEU A 73 -9.01 -14.96 15.15
C LEU A 73 -9.34 -13.87 16.18
N THR A 74 -10.44 -13.12 15.98
CA THR A 74 -10.91 -12.14 16.97
C THR A 74 -11.33 -12.82 18.28
N GLU A 75 -11.92 -14.01 18.23
CA GLU A 75 -12.20 -14.82 19.43
C GLU A 75 -10.91 -15.30 20.11
N ARG A 76 -9.90 -15.70 19.33
CA ARG A 76 -8.59 -16.14 19.83
C ARG A 76 -7.80 -15.02 20.51
N TYR A 77 -7.99 -13.77 20.07
CA TYR A 77 -7.37 -12.59 20.65
C TYR A 77 -8.41 -11.62 21.25
N PRO A 78 -9.00 -11.91 22.42
CA PRO A 78 -10.11 -11.11 22.97
C PRO A 78 -9.77 -9.62 23.13
N ARG A 79 -8.53 -9.29 23.53
CA ARG A 79 -8.06 -7.90 23.66
C ARG A 79 -7.97 -7.17 22.31
N GLY A 80 -7.88 -7.90 21.19
CA GLY A 80 -7.98 -7.35 19.85
C GLY A 80 -9.35 -6.73 19.54
N ARG A 81 -10.39 -7.02 20.32
CA ARG A 81 -11.71 -6.37 20.22
C ARG A 81 -11.70 -4.90 20.67
N GLU A 82 -10.73 -4.52 21.50
CA GLU A 82 -10.52 -3.13 21.96
C GLU A 82 -9.99 -2.24 20.84
N LEU A 83 -9.41 -2.84 19.78
CA LEU A 83 -8.91 -2.12 18.62
C LEU A 83 -10.05 -1.62 17.73
N SER A 84 -9.79 -0.50 17.04
CA SER A 84 -10.66 -0.05 15.96
C SER A 84 -10.80 -1.14 14.89
N THR A 85 -11.91 -1.16 14.14
CA THR A 85 -12.10 -2.13 13.05
C THR A 85 -10.93 -2.13 12.07
N THR A 86 -10.43 -0.93 11.71
CA THR A 86 -9.28 -0.78 10.81
C THR A 86 -8.02 -1.42 11.39
N SER A 87 -7.63 -1.05 12.61
CA SER A 87 -6.46 -1.62 13.30
C SER A 87 -6.57 -3.14 13.44
N ARG A 88 -7.76 -3.63 13.83
CA ARG A 88 -8.03 -5.07 13.92
C ARG A 88 -7.83 -5.77 12.58
N CYS A 89 -8.37 -5.23 11.48
CA CYS A 89 -8.17 -5.80 10.14
C CYS A 89 -6.69 -5.78 9.73
N TRP A 90 -5.95 -4.71 10.03
CA TRP A 90 -4.52 -4.61 9.75
C TRP A 90 -3.68 -5.65 10.49
N PHE A 91 -3.96 -5.91 11.77
CA PHE A 91 -3.25 -6.97 12.50
C PHE A 91 -3.65 -8.38 12.04
N LEU A 92 -4.95 -8.64 11.88
CA LEU A 92 -5.44 -10.01 11.63
C LEU A 92 -5.19 -10.50 10.20
N ARG A 93 -5.02 -9.61 9.23
CA ARG A 93 -4.84 -10.00 7.81
C ARG A 93 -3.70 -10.98 7.59
N TRP A 94 -2.61 -10.85 8.35
CA TRP A 94 -1.42 -11.69 8.20
C TRP A 94 -1.69 -13.13 8.66
N ASN A 95 -2.44 -13.32 9.75
CA ASN A 95 -2.88 -14.65 10.18
C ASN A 95 -3.86 -15.27 9.18
N VAL A 96 -4.81 -14.49 8.65
CA VAL A 96 -5.71 -14.96 7.59
C VAL A 96 -4.94 -15.33 6.33
N LEU A 97 -3.93 -14.53 5.97
CA LEU A 97 -3.07 -14.79 4.82
C LEU A 97 -2.28 -16.08 4.99
N HIS A 98 -1.77 -16.36 6.20
CA HIS A 98 -1.10 -17.61 6.53
C HIS A 98 -2.01 -18.82 6.30
N GLU A 99 -3.24 -18.77 6.80
CA GLU A 99 -4.22 -19.85 6.63
C GLU A 99 -4.51 -20.09 5.13
N LEU A 100 -4.78 -19.02 4.38
CA LEU A 100 -5.06 -19.12 2.93
C LEU A 100 -3.86 -19.62 2.13
N ALA A 101 -2.66 -19.16 2.45
CA ALA A 101 -1.44 -19.60 1.78
C ALA A 101 -1.18 -21.09 2.02
N THR A 102 -1.38 -21.55 3.25
CA THR A 102 -1.24 -22.96 3.64
C THR A 102 -2.26 -23.84 2.93
N GLU A 103 -3.55 -23.47 2.96
CA GLU A 103 -4.63 -24.20 2.28
C GLU A 103 -4.36 -24.37 0.77
N ARG A 104 -3.68 -23.39 0.16
CA ARG A 104 -3.39 -23.36 -1.28
C ARG A 104 -2.02 -23.94 -1.63
N GLY A 105 -1.21 -24.35 -0.65
CA GLY A 105 0.18 -24.77 -0.88
C GLY A 105 1.01 -23.69 -1.58
N ALA A 106 0.78 -22.42 -1.26
CA ALA A 106 1.46 -21.31 -1.92
C ALA A 106 2.91 -21.19 -1.41
N GLU A 107 3.89 -21.41 -2.28
CA GLU A 107 5.32 -21.23 -1.98
C GLU A 107 5.73 -19.76 -1.84
N THR A 108 4.97 -18.85 -2.45
CA THR A 108 5.19 -17.40 -2.34
C THR A 108 3.85 -16.68 -2.32
N VAL A 109 3.75 -15.71 -1.43
CA VAL A 109 2.58 -14.86 -1.27
C VAL A 109 2.98 -13.41 -1.51
N VAL A 110 2.25 -12.71 -2.36
CA VAL A 110 2.36 -11.26 -2.55
C VAL A 110 1.09 -10.63 -2.00
N HIS A 111 1.20 -9.91 -0.89
CA HIS A 111 0.13 -9.07 -0.36
C HIS A 111 0.17 -7.69 -1.03
N LEU A 112 -1.01 -7.19 -1.40
CA LEU A 112 -1.24 -5.83 -1.86
C LEU A 112 -2.28 -5.16 -0.97
N ASP A 113 -2.05 -3.91 -0.57
CA ASP A 113 -3.10 -3.08 0.01
C ASP A 113 -4.17 -2.72 -1.03
N GLY A 114 -5.36 -2.36 -0.55
CA GLY A 114 -6.48 -2.00 -1.39
C GLY A 114 -6.16 -0.88 -2.38
N ASP A 115 -5.45 0.15 -1.92
CA ASP A 115 -5.12 1.36 -2.67
C ASP A 115 -3.80 1.27 -3.47
N VAL A 116 -3.31 0.07 -3.74
CA VAL A 116 -2.22 -0.16 -4.70
C VAL A 116 -2.78 -0.34 -6.11
N VAL A 117 -2.29 0.47 -7.05
CA VAL A 117 -2.58 0.35 -8.48
C VAL A 117 -1.34 -0.16 -9.21
N LEU A 118 -1.43 -1.38 -9.75
CA LEU A 118 -0.35 -1.98 -10.52
C LEU A 118 -0.21 -1.27 -11.89
N LEU A 119 1.03 -1.00 -12.29
CA LEU A 119 1.41 -0.39 -13.56
C LEU A 119 2.19 -1.35 -14.46
N ALA A 120 2.26 -2.62 -14.05
CA ALA A 120 2.87 -3.72 -14.76
C ALA A 120 1.96 -4.95 -14.66
N ASP A 121 2.18 -5.94 -15.53
CA ASP A 121 1.46 -7.20 -15.46
C ASP A 121 1.68 -7.84 -14.08
N PRO A 122 0.61 -8.17 -13.32
CA PRO A 122 0.74 -8.80 -12.02
C PRO A 122 1.61 -10.07 -12.02
N ARG A 123 1.65 -10.82 -13.12
CA ARG A 123 2.49 -12.02 -13.26
C ARG A 123 3.97 -11.68 -13.36
N ASP A 124 4.32 -10.58 -14.00
CA ASP A 124 5.71 -10.12 -14.05
C ASP A 124 6.18 -9.67 -12.67
N VAL A 125 5.33 -8.93 -11.94
CA VAL A 125 5.61 -8.54 -10.55
C VAL A 125 5.81 -9.78 -9.68
N TYR A 126 4.91 -10.76 -9.75
CA TYR A 126 5.04 -12.01 -9.00
C TYR A 126 6.34 -12.77 -9.33
N ARG A 127 6.70 -12.86 -10.62
CA ARG A 127 7.92 -13.57 -11.05
C ARG A 127 9.19 -12.90 -10.54
N ASP A 128 9.24 -11.57 -10.55
CA ASP A 128 10.41 -10.79 -10.10
C ASP A 128 10.68 -10.95 -8.59
N VAL A 129 9.62 -11.11 -7.79
CA VAL A 129 9.71 -11.22 -6.33
C VAL A 129 9.66 -12.66 -5.81
N ALA A 130 9.46 -13.64 -6.67
CA ALA A 130 9.35 -15.04 -6.27
C ALA A 130 10.60 -15.52 -5.52
N GLY A 131 10.39 -16.22 -4.39
CA GLY A 131 11.48 -16.70 -3.53
C GLY A 131 12.06 -15.65 -2.58
N LYS A 132 11.59 -14.40 -2.61
CA LYS A 132 12.03 -13.33 -1.71
C LYS A 132 11.03 -13.16 -0.56
N THR A 133 11.52 -12.87 0.63
CA THR A 133 10.68 -12.45 1.78
C THR A 133 11.03 -11.03 2.14
N PHE A 134 10.16 -10.07 1.84
CA PHE A 134 10.38 -8.69 2.22
C PHE A 134 9.08 -7.90 2.30
N MET A 135 9.11 -6.86 3.13
CA MET A 135 8.13 -5.78 3.09
C MET A 135 8.79 -4.49 2.59
N LEU A 136 8.13 -3.78 1.68
CA LEU A 136 8.50 -2.41 1.36
C LEU A 136 8.02 -1.49 2.49
N GLN A 137 8.92 -0.77 3.13
CA GLN A 137 8.64 -0.06 4.39
C GLN A 137 8.05 1.33 4.15
N GLY A 138 7.55 2.00 5.21
CA GLY A 138 6.77 3.25 5.09
C GLY A 138 5.26 3.04 4.88
N CYS A 139 4.87 1.84 4.45
CA CYS A 139 3.56 1.21 4.66
C CYS A 139 3.62 -0.23 4.11
N PRO A 140 3.05 -1.25 4.78
CA PRO A 140 2.99 -2.66 4.33
C PRO A 140 2.21 -2.91 3.01
N ALA A 141 2.06 -1.90 2.17
CA ALA A 141 1.21 -1.90 0.98
C ALA A 141 1.62 -2.92 -0.07
N LEU A 142 2.90 -3.31 -0.11
CA LEU A 142 3.35 -4.50 -0.81
C LEU A 142 4.27 -5.29 0.11
N THR A 143 3.89 -6.54 0.35
CA THR A 143 4.67 -7.48 1.17
C THR A 143 4.76 -8.81 0.43
N VAL A 144 5.96 -9.37 0.35
CA VAL A 144 6.25 -10.66 -0.28
C VAL A 144 6.75 -11.62 0.79
N ILE A 145 6.18 -12.82 0.84
CA ILE A 145 6.50 -13.83 1.85
C ILE A 145 6.74 -15.15 1.14
N SER A 146 7.98 -15.60 1.11
CA SER A 146 8.40 -16.94 0.65
C SER A 146 8.93 -17.81 1.78
N ASP A 147 9.33 -17.20 2.90
CA ASP A 147 9.77 -17.89 4.12
C ASP A 147 8.57 -18.03 5.08
N PRO A 148 8.04 -19.24 5.30
CA PRO A 148 6.87 -19.45 6.15
C PRO A 148 7.13 -19.14 7.63
N SER A 149 8.39 -19.10 8.09
CA SER A 149 8.71 -18.70 9.46
C SER A 149 8.29 -17.25 9.77
N TRP A 150 8.12 -16.43 8.73
CA TRP A 150 7.58 -15.07 8.84
C TRP A 150 6.21 -15.05 9.55
N PHE A 151 5.31 -15.96 9.18
CA PHE A 151 3.98 -16.02 9.79
C PHE A 151 4.01 -16.50 11.24
N ALA A 152 4.93 -17.41 11.57
CA ALA A 152 5.10 -17.90 12.94
C ALA A 152 5.58 -16.77 13.88
N VAL A 153 6.59 -15.99 13.44
CA VAL A 153 7.08 -14.82 14.19
C VAL A 153 5.95 -13.80 14.38
N TRP A 154 5.20 -13.50 13.31
CA TRP A 154 4.07 -12.58 13.39
C TRP A 154 3.03 -13.03 14.43
N GLU A 155 2.62 -14.29 14.38
CA GLU A 155 1.59 -14.84 15.26
C GLU A 155 2.00 -14.79 16.74
N GLU A 156 3.25 -15.16 17.04
CA GLU A 156 3.80 -15.11 18.40
C GLU A 156 3.85 -13.67 18.94
N GLU A 157 4.37 -12.74 18.14
CA GLU A 157 4.57 -11.36 18.57
C GLU A 157 3.24 -10.60 18.63
N LEU A 158 2.25 -10.94 17.79
CA LEU A 158 0.90 -10.38 17.89
C LEU A 158 0.23 -10.82 19.20
N ALA A 159 0.40 -12.10 19.58
CA ALA A 159 -0.12 -12.61 20.84
C ALA A 159 0.48 -11.85 22.04
N ARG A 160 1.78 -11.59 22.03
CA ARG A 160 2.46 -10.80 23.08
C ARG A 160 1.98 -9.35 23.12
N LEU A 161 1.90 -8.69 21.96
CA LEU A 161 1.41 -7.32 21.84
C LEU A 161 -0.02 -7.19 22.38
N LEU A 162 -0.91 -8.11 22.02
CA LEU A 162 -2.29 -8.06 22.47
C LEU A 162 -2.45 -8.49 23.93
N ALA A 163 -1.56 -9.34 24.47
CA ALA A 163 -1.58 -9.74 25.87
C ALA A 163 -1.17 -8.60 26.81
N ASP A 164 -0.15 -7.81 26.48
CA ASP A 164 0.30 -6.65 27.25
C ASP A 164 0.92 -5.57 26.36
N ARG A 165 0.06 -4.78 25.72
CA ARG A 165 0.46 -3.73 24.77
C ARG A 165 1.40 -2.69 25.38
N PRO A 166 1.13 -2.10 26.57
CA PRO A 166 2.07 -1.14 27.17
C PRO A 166 3.48 -1.69 27.37
N SER A 167 3.62 -2.89 27.93
CA SER A 167 4.94 -3.50 28.16
C SER A 167 5.63 -3.86 26.84
N TYR A 168 4.89 -4.38 25.87
CA TYR A 168 5.42 -4.71 24.55
C TYR A 168 5.97 -3.47 23.84
N VAL A 169 5.20 -2.38 23.82
CA VAL A 169 5.63 -1.12 23.19
C VAL A 169 6.82 -0.51 23.94
N ALA A 170 6.85 -0.59 25.27
CA ALA A 170 7.99 -0.10 26.05
C ALA A 170 9.29 -0.86 25.69
N ALA A 171 9.20 -2.19 25.52
CA ALA A 171 10.33 -3.01 25.06
C ALA A 171 10.75 -2.64 23.63
N ALA A 172 9.79 -2.47 22.71
CA ALA A 172 10.08 -2.05 21.35
C ALA A 172 10.79 -0.68 21.30
N MET A 173 10.37 0.28 22.13
CA MET A 173 11.02 1.59 22.24
C MET A 173 12.43 1.51 22.84
N ALA A 174 12.68 0.58 23.74
CA ALA A 174 14.02 0.35 24.29
C ALA A 174 14.96 -0.25 23.23
N GLU A 175 14.50 -1.26 22.49
CA GLU A 175 15.28 -1.88 21.39
C GLU A 175 15.48 -0.94 20.21
N LYS A 176 14.58 0.02 19.98
CA LYS A 176 14.76 1.07 18.96
C LYS A 176 16.03 1.89 19.17
N ALA A 177 16.46 2.08 20.42
CA ALA A 177 17.65 2.86 20.74
C ALA A 177 18.96 2.12 20.42
N ASP A 178 18.90 0.79 20.26
CA ASP A 178 20.04 -0.08 19.97
C ASP A 178 19.59 -1.26 19.07
N PRO A 179 19.34 -1.00 17.77
CA PRO A 179 18.78 -2.01 16.88
C PRO A 179 19.79 -3.14 16.63
N HIS A 180 19.30 -4.38 16.62
CA HIS A 180 20.13 -5.56 16.42
C HIS A 180 20.67 -5.71 14.99
N ARG A 181 20.10 -4.99 14.02
CA ARG A 181 20.54 -4.98 12.61
C ARG A 181 20.51 -3.57 12.03
N PRO A 182 21.34 -3.27 11.02
CA PRO A 182 21.27 -1.99 10.31
C PRO A 182 19.96 -1.90 9.52
N ASP A 183 19.07 -1.00 9.92
CA ASP A 183 17.73 -0.86 9.33
C ASP A 183 17.76 -0.73 7.80
N ARG A 184 18.68 0.11 7.29
CA ARG A 184 18.83 0.39 5.85
C ARG A 184 19.31 -0.81 5.03
N GLU A 185 19.94 -1.82 5.65
CA GLU A 185 20.33 -3.07 4.97
C GLU A 185 19.14 -3.99 4.71
N PHE A 186 18.03 -3.80 5.44
CA PHE A 186 16.84 -4.67 5.41
C PHE A 186 15.57 -3.93 4.99
N CYS A 187 15.73 -2.88 4.17
CA CYS A 187 14.68 -1.99 3.69
C CYS A 187 13.89 -1.30 4.81
N ASN A 188 14.38 -1.27 6.05
CA ASN A 188 13.65 -0.73 7.21
C ASN A 188 13.86 0.78 7.38
N LEU A 189 12.78 1.51 7.62
CA LEU A 189 12.84 2.94 7.97
C LEU A 189 12.96 3.18 9.46
N CYS A 190 12.55 2.20 10.29
CA CYS A 190 12.56 2.32 11.74
C CYS A 190 11.88 3.61 12.22
N ALA A 191 10.74 3.95 11.60
CA ALA A 191 9.96 5.14 11.86
C ALA A 191 8.93 4.95 12.99
N TYR A 192 8.80 3.73 13.52
CA TYR A 192 7.80 3.37 14.53
C TYR A 192 7.87 4.19 15.83
N GLY A 193 6.71 4.52 16.41
CA GLY A 193 6.59 5.37 17.60
C GLY A 193 5.84 4.70 18.76
N PRO A 194 5.78 5.32 19.94
CA PRO A 194 5.11 4.70 21.10
C PRO A 194 3.59 4.64 20.93
N GLU A 195 2.96 5.67 20.38
CA GLU A 195 1.52 5.71 20.13
C GLU A 195 1.15 6.58 18.92
N PRO A 196 0.18 6.15 18.08
CA PRO A 196 -0.36 4.78 18.03
C PRO A 196 0.71 3.77 17.56
N PHE A 197 0.63 2.52 18.05
CA PHE A 197 1.52 1.41 17.65
C PHE A 197 0.75 0.38 16.81
N GLU A 198 0.64 0.63 15.51
CA GLU A 198 -0.16 -0.18 14.58
C GLU A 198 0.65 -1.37 14.04
N ASP A 199 0.10 -2.10 13.06
CA ASP A 199 0.76 -3.27 12.48
C ASP A 199 2.08 -2.91 11.78
N GLN A 200 2.12 -1.76 11.08
CA GLN A 200 3.35 -1.25 10.49
C GLN A 200 4.44 -1.01 11.55
N ASP A 201 4.09 -0.42 12.69
CA ASP A 201 5.05 -0.16 13.78
C ASP A 201 5.64 -1.46 14.31
N MET A 202 4.79 -2.48 14.46
CA MET A 202 5.20 -3.81 14.88
C MET A 202 6.11 -4.47 13.84
N LEU A 203 5.79 -4.39 12.54
CA LEU A 203 6.62 -4.96 11.47
C LEU A 203 8.00 -4.29 11.41
N GLU A 204 8.05 -2.96 11.49
CA GLU A 204 9.32 -2.20 11.53
C GLU A 204 10.16 -2.56 12.75
N TYR A 205 9.54 -2.70 13.93
CA TYR A 205 10.20 -3.14 15.14
C TYR A 205 10.77 -4.56 14.98
N LEU A 206 9.99 -5.51 14.48
CA LEU A 206 10.45 -6.91 14.36
C LEU A 206 11.59 -7.06 13.34
N VAL A 207 11.65 -6.22 12.31
CA VAL A 207 12.80 -6.14 11.40
C VAL A 207 14.01 -5.54 12.11
N ALA A 208 13.85 -4.41 12.83
CA ALA A 208 14.93 -3.75 13.57
C ALA A 208 15.55 -4.67 14.65
N ALA A 209 14.71 -5.44 15.35
CA ALA A 209 15.10 -6.43 16.34
C ALA A 209 15.71 -7.71 15.71
N GLY A 210 15.70 -7.83 14.38
CA GLY A 210 16.24 -8.97 13.64
C GLY A 210 15.43 -10.26 13.79
N ARG A 211 14.15 -10.16 14.19
CA ARG A 211 13.26 -11.29 14.46
C ARG A 211 12.45 -11.70 13.24
N LEU A 212 11.98 -10.72 12.46
CA LEU A 212 11.21 -10.99 11.26
C LEU A 212 12.14 -11.33 10.08
N PRO A 213 11.94 -12.46 9.38
CA PRO A 213 12.65 -12.73 8.14
C PRO A 213 12.43 -11.60 7.13
N GLN A 214 13.51 -11.07 6.59
CA GLN A 214 13.50 -9.94 5.66
C GLN A 214 14.76 -10.05 4.80
N ALA A 215 14.58 -10.02 3.47
CA ALA A 215 15.65 -10.03 2.50
C ALA A 215 16.44 -8.71 2.57
N ARG A 216 17.69 -8.75 2.13
CA ARG A 216 18.53 -7.56 2.09
C ARG A 216 18.03 -6.57 1.05
N THR A 217 18.23 -5.29 1.30
CA THR A 217 17.90 -4.20 0.36
C THR A 217 18.50 -4.41 -1.03
N ALA A 218 19.73 -4.91 -1.10
CA ALA A 218 20.38 -5.24 -2.36
C ALA A 218 19.63 -6.35 -3.13
N GLU A 219 19.11 -7.37 -2.43
CA GLU A 219 18.34 -8.47 -3.04
C GLU A 219 16.93 -8.04 -3.45
N VAL A 220 16.30 -7.18 -2.65
CA VAL A 220 14.96 -6.62 -2.95
C VAL A 220 15.03 -5.72 -4.18
N TYR A 221 16.04 -4.87 -4.26
CA TYR A 221 16.17 -3.89 -5.34
C TYR A 221 16.98 -4.37 -6.54
N ASP A 222 17.59 -5.56 -6.47
CA ASP A 222 17.95 -6.33 -7.67
C ASP A 222 16.66 -6.87 -8.33
N SER A 223 16.02 -5.98 -9.06
CA SER A 223 14.68 -6.11 -9.61
C SER A 223 14.58 -5.34 -10.93
N GLY A 224 13.78 -5.87 -11.85
CA GLY A 224 13.39 -5.15 -13.07
C GLY A 224 12.44 -3.97 -12.82
N PHE A 225 12.02 -3.78 -11.57
CA PHE A 225 11.07 -2.76 -11.16
C PHE A 225 11.66 -1.69 -10.22
N TYR A 226 11.15 -0.48 -10.37
CA TYR A 226 11.27 0.61 -9.40
C TYR A 226 10.03 0.62 -8.51
N TRP A 227 10.26 0.50 -7.21
CA TRP A 227 9.28 0.37 -6.17
C TRP A 227 8.99 1.73 -5.52
N ILE A 228 7.87 2.33 -5.90
CA ILE A 228 7.41 3.62 -5.35
C ILE A 228 6.51 3.36 -4.14
N GLN A 229 7.13 3.24 -2.95
CA GLN A 229 6.42 3.06 -1.67
C GLN A 229 5.43 4.19 -1.37
N ASN A 230 5.88 5.43 -1.56
CA ASN A 230 5.06 6.62 -1.40
C ASN A 230 5.37 7.59 -2.54
N PRO A 231 4.43 7.83 -3.47
CA PRO A 231 4.65 8.72 -4.60
C PRO A 231 4.97 10.18 -4.20
N LEU A 232 4.66 10.57 -2.95
CA LEU A 232 5.01 11.88 -2.38
C LEU A 232 6.44 11.93 -1.81
N LEU A 233 7.10 10.79 -1.60
CA LEU A 233 8.42 10.69 -0.94
C LEU A 233 9.38 9.80 -1.76
N PRO A 234 9.84 10.27 -2.92
CA PRO A 234 10.62 9.43 -3.84
C PRO A 234 12.06 9.17 -3.46
N GLY A 235 12.58 9.93 -2.50
CA GLY A 235 14.01 10.02 -2.26
C GLY A 235 14.56 8.90 -1.39
N GLU A 236 13.71 8.24 -0.61
CA GLU A 236 14.18 7.45 0.54
C GLU A 236 15.07 6.27 0.11
N TRP A 237 14.67 5.58 -0.97
CA TRP A 237 15.38 4.40 -1.49
C TRP A 237 15.93 4.59 -2.91
N HIS A 238 15.95 5.82 -3.42
CA HIS A 238 16.33 6.07 -4.81
C HIS A 238 17.76 5.63 -5.10
N GLY A 239 18.68 5.88 -4.17
CA GLY A 239 20.09 5.53 -4.34
C GLY A 239 20.30 4.02 -4.47
N GLU A 240 19.56 3.23 -3.68
CA GLU A 240 19.63 1.77 -3.68
C GLU A 240 18.88 1.15 -4.87
N GLN A 241 17.81 1.79 -5.34
CA GLN A 241 17.00 1.28 -6.45
C GLN A 241 17.55 1.65 -7.83
N ALA A 242 18.07 2.86 -8.00
CA ALA A 242 18.43 3.42 -9.30
C ALA A 242 19.62 4.39 -9.18
N ALA A 243 20.74 3.92 -8.61
CA ALA A 243 21.97 4.70 -8.47
C ALA A 243 22.37 5.38 -9.79
N GLY A 244 22.54 6.71 -9.77
CA GLY A 244 22.95 7.49 -10.93
C GLY A 244 21.84 7.85 -11.93
N ALA A 245 20.63 7.32 -11.76
CA ALA A 245 19.48 7.76 -12.54
C ALA A 245 18.98 9.14 -12.08
N LEU A 246 18.28 9.85 -12.97
CA LEU A 246 17.52 11.02 -12.57
C LEU A 246 16.33 10.58 -11.70
N ARG A 247 16.04 11.36 -10.64
CA ARG A 247 14.82 11.25 -9.85
C ARG A 247 13.62 11.75 -10.66
N ARG A 248 13.23 10.98 -11.66
CA ARG A 248 12.13 11.32 -12.57
C ARG A 248 11.49 10.05 -13.13
N VAL A 249 10.17 10.06 -13.21
CA VAL A 249 9.38 9.06 -13.94
C VAL A 249 9.22 9.50 -15.40
N VAL A 250 9.53 8.60 -16.33
CA VAL A 250 9.41 8.82 -17.77
C VAL A 250 8.48 7.77 -18.38
N GLU A 251 7.48 8.21 -19.14
CA GLU A 251 6.62 7.30 -19.89
C GLU A 251 7.34 6.80 -21.15
N ARG A 252 7.41 5.48 -21.34
CA ARG A 252 7.95 4.83 -22.55
C ARG A 252 6.93 3.83 -23.06
N GLY A 253 6.31 4.09 -24.19
CA GLY A 253 5.25 3.23 -24.74
C GLY A 253 4.05 3.07 -23.78
N GLY A 254 3.74 4.09 -22.97
CA GLY A 254 2.67 4.04 -21.97
C GLY A 254 3.04 3.33 -20.66
N ILE A 255 4.30 2.90 -20.50
CA ILE A 255 4.82 2.26 -19.30
C ILE A 255 5.71 3.27 -18.55
N PRO A 256 5.48 3.52 -17.26
CA PRO A 256 6.29 4.46 -16.49
C PRO A 256 7.62 3.82 -16.09
N HIS A 257 8.72 4.56 -16.18
CA HIS A 257 10.07 4.10 -15.85
C HIS A 257 10.84 5.11 -14.98
N VAL A 258 11.76 4.62 -14.16
CA VAL A 258 12.82 5.42 -13.52
C VAL A 258 14.16 4.79 -13.91
N GLY A 259 14.99 5.53 -14.64
CA GLY A 259 16.19 4.97 -15.25
C GLY A 259 15.85 3.89 -16.29
N ASP A 260 16.31 2.67 -16.07
CA ASP A 260 16.05 1.47 -16.86
C ASP A 260 14.94 0.58 -16.27
N LYS A 261 14.48 0.86 -15.04
CA LYS A 261 13.48 0.06 -14.34
C LYS A 261 12.05 0.52 -14.63
N ARG A 262 11.12 -0.43 -14.77
CA ARG A 262 9.68 -0.17 -14.88
C ARG A 262 9.11 0.18 -13.51
N VAL A 263 8.19 1.12 -13.40
CA VAL A 263 7.49 1.34 -12.12
C VAL A 263 6.46 0.21 -11.94
N ALA A 264 6.54 -0.54 -10.84
CA ALA A 264 5.63 -1.66 -10.60
C ALA A 264 4.21 -1.21 -10.25
N PHE A 265 4.09 -0.18 -9.42
CA PHE A 265 2.81 0.31 -8.90
C PHE A 265 2.88 1.77 -8.44
N TYR A 266 1.70 2.38 -8.29
CA TYR A 266 1.51 3.57 -7.46
C TYR A 266 0.67 3.22 -6.24
N HIS A 267 1.12 3.67 -5.07
CA HIS A 267 0.38 3.51 -3.82
C HIS A 267 -0.42 4.77 -3.52
N PHE A 268 -1.75 4.66 -3.59
CA PHE A 268 -2.71 5.75 -3.44
C PHE A 268 -3.19 5.93 -2.00
N GLN A 269 -2.24 6.04 -1.07
CA GLN A 269 -2.52 6.47 0.30
C GLN A 269 -3.40 7.72 0.31
N ASN A 270 -4.18 7.90 1.38
CA ASN A 270 -5.12 9.01 1.54
C ASN A 270 -4.53 10.36 1.11
N ASN A 271 -3.28 10.65 1.51
CA ASN A 271 -2.60 11.90 1.19
C ASN A 271 -2.26 12.02 -0.31
N PHE A 272 -1.81 10.95 -0.97
CA PHE A 272 -1.52 11.00 -2.40
C PHE A 272 -2.80 11.12 -3.22
N ALA A 273 -3.88 10.40 -2.85
CA ALA A 273 -5.18 10.54 -3.48
C ALA A 273 -5.74 11.96 -3.34
N GLN A 274 -5.57 12.60 -2.18
CA GLN A 274 -5.94 14.00 -1.97
C GLN A 274 -5.08 14.95 -2.79
N TYR A 275 -3.77 14.73 -2.82
CA TYR A 275 -2.84 15.55 -3.60
C TYR A 275 -3.18 15.51 -5.09
N CYS A 276 -3.46 14.33 -5.64
CA CYS A 276 -3.94 14.15 -7.00
C CYS A 276 -5.18 15.02 -7.31
N ARG A 277 -6.16 15.06 -6.40
CA ARG A 277 -7.37 15.89 -6.54
C ARG A 277 -7.02 17.37 -6.59
N SER A 278 -6.21 17.83 -5.64
CA SER A 278 -5.80 19.24 -5.56
C SER A 278 -5.04 19.65 -6.81
N TRP A 279 -4.06 18.84 -7.24
CA TRP A 279 -3.27 19.10 -8.43
C TRP A 279 -4.13 19.24 -9.68
N GLN A 280 -5.06 18.32 -9.90
CA GLN A 280 -5.98 18.39 -11.04
C GLN A 280 -6.84 19.65 -11.06
N HIS A 281 -7.34 20.05 -9.89
CA HIS A 281 -8.14 21.27 -9.78
C HIS A 281 -7.32 22.49 -10.21
N PHE A 282 -6.15 22.69 -9.62
CA PHE A 282 -5.29 23.83 -9.92
C PHE A 282 -4.82 23.83 -11.37
N SER A 283 -4.48 22.66 -11.93
CA SER A 283 -4.13 22.52 -13.35
C SER A 283 -5.29 22.94 -14.27
N ARG A 284 -6.55 22.61 -13.93
CA ARG A 284 -7.73 23.02 -14.72
C ARG A 284 -7.99 24.53 -14.73
N ILE A 285 -7.60 25.25 -13.66
CA ILE A 285 -7.78 26.70 -13.56
C ILE A 285 -6.51 27.48 -13.96
N GLY A 286 -5.54 26.83 -14.61
CA GLY A 286 -4.31 27.47 -15.08
C GLY A 286 -3.29 27.78 -13.98
N LEU A 287 -3.49 27.24 -12.77
CA LEU A 287 -2.65 27.43 -11.60
C LEU A 287 -1.85 26.17 -11.23
N GLY A 288 -1.55 25.29 -12.21
CA GLY A 288 -0.83 24.03 -11.96
C GLY A 288 0.50 24.19 -11.20
N GLY A 289 1.24 25.28 -11.45
CA GLY A 289 2.45 25.61 -10.69
C GLY A 289 2.22 25.89 -9.20
N VAL A 290 1.02 26.32 -8.82
CA VAL A 290 0.63 26.56 -7.42
C VAL A 290 0.33 25.24 -6.70
N ALA A 291 -0.13 24.20 -7.40
CA ALA A 291 -0.34 22.87 -6.79
C ALA A 291 0.97 22.24 -6.32
N ALA A 292 2.08 22.46 -7.03
CA ALA A 292 3.40 22.02 -6.62
C ALA A 292 3.85 22.68 -5.29
N LEU A 293 3.30 23.84 -4.94
CA LEU A 293 3.55 24.55 -3.68
C LEU A 293 2.65 24.08 -2.52
N LEU A 294 1.56 23.37 -2.83
CA LEU A 294 0.62 22.80 -1.86
C LEU A 294 0.97 21.35 -1.49
N ARG A 295 2.23 20.96 -1.67
CA ARG A 295 2.75 19.68 -1.16
C ARG A 295 2.32 19.54 0.31
N PRO A 296 1.73 18.40 0.72
CA PRO A 296 1.60 18.10 2.13
C PRO A 296 2.98 18.26 2.75
N ALA A 297 3.15 19.21 3.68
CA ALA A 297 4.37 19.31 4.47
C ALA A 297 4.63 17.92 5.05
N GLY A 298 5.86 17.44 4.88
CA GLY A 298 6.21 16.01 4.86
C GLY A 298 5.48 15.14 5.87
N ALA A 299 5.23 13.88 5.48
CA ALA A 299 4.61 12.87 6.33
C ALA A 299 5.39 12.59 7.64
N GLY A 300 6.58 13.18 7.83
CA GLY A 300 7.21 13.35 9.14
C GLY A 300 6.84 14.70 9.74
N ARG A 301 5.77 14.74 10.56
CA ARG A 301 5.41 15.79 11.54
C ARG A 301 6.02 17.20 11.29
N LEU A 302 5.35 18.10 10.56
CA LEU A 302 5.06 19.49 10.98
C LEU A 302 4.40 20.34 9.86
N ASN A 303 3.56 21.30 10.29
CA ASN A 303 2.95 22.44 9.57
C ASN A 303 1.60 22.24 8.87
N SER A 304 0.58 21.95 9.69
CA SER A 304 -0.84 21.88 9.33
C SER A 304 -1.63 23.20 9.44
N ARG A 305 -1.03 24.39 9.59
CA ARG A 305 -1.85 25.62 9.82
C ARG A 305 -2.26 26.38 8.56
N LEU A 306 -1.38 26.51 7.56
CA LEU A 306 -1.74 27.14 6.27
C LEU A 306 -2.46 26.18 5.32
N ALA A 307 -2.08 24.89 5.33
CA ALA A 307 -2.80 23.84 4.62
C ALA A 307 -4.22 23.59 5.17
N ALA A 308 -4.47 23.81 6.48
CA ALA A 308 -5.79 23.58 7.06
C ALA A 308 -6.81 24.69 6.78
N ALA A 309 -6.39 25.94 6.54
CA ALA A 309 -7.33 27.05 6.30
C ALA A 309 -7.84 27.07 4.84
N GLY A 310 -6.93 26.98 3.86
CA GLY A 310 -7.31 26.81 2.44
C GLY A 310 -7.82 25.41 2.12
N GLY A 311 -7.26 24.39 2.79
CA GLY A 311 -7.67 23.01 2.65
C GLY A 311 -9.09 22.73 3.13
N LYS A 312 -9.62 23.38 4.18
CA LYS A 312 -10.99 23.09 4.65
C LYS A 312 -12.10 23.49 3.68
N VAL A 313 -11.96 24.60 2.98
CA VAL A 313 -12.94 25.06 1.97
C VAL A 313 -12.86 24.18 0.70
N LEU A 314 -11.64 23.79 0.31
CA LEU A 314 -11.38 22.83 -0.76
C LEU A 314 -11.66 21.36 -0.32
N ASP A 315 -11.70 21.03 0.95
CA ASP A 315 -12.01 19.66 1.42
C ASP A 315 -13.53 19.43 1.37
N LEU A 316 -14.32 20.45 1.73
CA LEU A 316 -15.79 20.40 1.70
C LEU A 316 -16.39 20.28 0.29
N ALA A 317 -15.86 21.02 -0.69
CA ALA A 317 -16.35 20.92 -2.07
C ALA A 317 -15.88 19.62 -2.77
N TYR A 318 -14.75 19.02 -2.36
CA TYR A 318 -14.07 17.94 -3.08
C TYR A 318 -14.16 16.56 -2.41
N ARG A 319 -14.68 16.48 -1.18
CA ARG A 319 -15.24 15.24 -0.60
C ARG A 319 -16.36 14.64 -1.47
N ARG A 320 -16.93 15.41 -2.39
CA ARG A 320 -17.96 14.96 -3.34
C ARG A 320 -17.41 14.18 -4.54
N LEU A 321 -16.10 14.25 -4.83
CA LEU A 321 -15.50 13.42 -5.89
C LEU A 321 -15.14 12.04 -5.33
N SER A 322 -15.69 10.98 -5.91
CA SER A 322 -15.33 9.61 -5.56
C SER A 322 -13.84 9.34 -5.89
N ARG A 323 -13.16 8.46 -5.13
CA ARG A 323 -11.77 8.08 -5.48
C ARG A 323 -11.66 7.52 -6.89
N ARG A 324 -12.67 6.77 -7.33
CA ARG A 324 -12.79 6.31 -8.71
C ARG A 324 -12.60 7.44 -9.74
N ALA A 325 -13.29 8.56 -9.59
CA ALA A 325 -13.17 9.70 -10.51
C ALA A 325 -11.73 10.26 -10.55
N VAL A 326 -11.06 10.28 -9.38
CA VAL A 326 -9.66 10.71 -9.29
C VAL A 326 -8.76 9.78 -10.08
N TYR A 327 -8.93 8.46 -9.92
CA TYR A 327 -8.11 7.46 -10.60
C TYR A 327 -8.34 7.53 -12.11
N GLU A 328 -9.59 7.61 -12.55
CA GLU A 328 -9.93 7.81 -13.97
C GLU A 328 -9.27 9.07 -14.54
N ASP A 329 -9.30 10.19 -13.83
CA ASP A 329 -8.73 11.43 -14.33
C ASP A 329 -7.19 11.44 -14.29
N VAL A 330 -6.53 10.92 -13.23
CA VAL A 330 -5.05 10.98 -13.14
C VAL A 330 -4.37 10.01 -14.12
N PHE A 331 -5.06 8.95 -14.54
CA PHE A 331 -4.52 8.01 -15.53
C PHE A 331 -4.76 8.44 -16.99
N ARG A 332 -5.44 9.57 -17.23
CA ARG A 332 -5.53 10.15 -18.58
C ARG A 332 -4.22 10.77 -19.00
N THR A 333 -4.00 10.80 -20.32
CA THR A 333 -2.91 11.53 -20.94
C THR A 333 -3.13 13.03 -20.79
N ASN A 334 -2.11 13.73 -20.30
CA ASN A 334 -2.00 15.17 -20.31
C ASN A 334 -1.66 15.61 -21.76
N PRO A 335 -2.54 16.40 -22.42
CA PRO A 335 -2.31 16.83 -23.80
C PRO A 335 -1.12 17.78 -23.96
N VAL A 336 -0.62 18.38 -22.88
CA VAL A 336 0.50 19.32 -22.91
C VAL A 336 1.85 18.59 -22.88
N THR A 337 1.99 17.61 -21.98
CA THR A 337 3.26 16.88 -21.77
C THR A 337 3.34 15.58 -22.56
N GLY A 338 2.20 15.03 -22.98
CA GLY A 338 2.10 13.68 -23.54
C GLY A 338 2.20 12.56 -22.49
N ASN A 339 2.50 12.87 -21.23
CA ASN A 339 2.54 11.90 -20.13
C ASN A 339 1.15 11.63 -19.59
N ARG A 340 0.99 10.63 -18.72
CA ARG A 340 -0.19 10.58 -17.84
C ARG A 340 -0.12 11.68 -16.78
N TYR A 341 -1.27 12.22 -16.39
CA TYR A 341 -1.33 13.20 -15.30
C TYR A 341 -0.70 12.68 -14.01
N VAL A 342 -0.89 11.41 -13.66
CA VAL A 342 -0.27 10.80 -12.48
C VAL A 342 1.26 10.88 -12.55
N THR A 343 1.84 10.72 -13.72
CA THR A 343 3.29 10.83 -13.93
C THR A 343 3.77 12.26 -13.77
N ASP A 344 3.02 13.24 -14.28
CA ASP A 344 3.33 14.66 -14.05
C ASP A 344 3.18 15.06 -12.58
N ILE A 345 2.14 14.56 -11.90
CA ILE A 345 1.89 14.77 -10.47
C ILE A 345 3.08 14.21 -9.67
N VAL A 346 3.47 12.97 -9.96
CA VAL A 346 4.60 12.31 -9.30
C VAL A 346 5.89 13.11 -9.52
N ASN A 347 6.22 13.46 -10.76
CA ASN A 347 7.40 14.27 -11.07
C ASN A 347 7.37 15.64 -10.38
N SER A 348 6.19 16.27 -10.25
CA SER A 348 6.06 17.55 -9.55
C SER A 348 6.33 17.47 -8.05
N CYS A 349 6.41 16.27 -7.47
CA CYS A 349 6.86 16.04 -6.10
C CYS A 349 8.37 15.75 -6.01
N TRP A 350 8.99 15.33 -7.11
CA TRP A 350 10.37 14.82 -7.15
C TRP A 350 11.37 15.88 -7.60
N GLU A 351 10.92 16.82 -8.44
CA GLU A 351 11.58 18.08 -8.79
C GLU A 351 11.45 19.11 -7.65
#